data_AF-A0A9D6WT94-F1
#
_entry.id   AF-A0A9D6WT94-F1
#
_cell.length_a   1.000
_cell.length_b   1.000
_cell.length_c   1.000
_cell.angle_alpha   90.00
_cell.angle_beta   90.00
_cell.angle_gamma   90.00
#
_symmetry.space_group_name_H-M   'P 1'
#
loop_
_entity.id
_entity.type
_entity.pdbx_description
1 polymer ?
#
loop_
_entity_poly.entity_id
_entity_poly.type
_entity_poly.pdbx_seq_one_letter_code
_entity_poly.pdbx_strand_id
1 'polypeptide(L)' 'MKILDSDHCVAILRGKLNLEQISPTEELAITAISVGALTHGAHKSARAAENLARLMCY' A
#
# COMPACT_ATOMS: atom_id res chain seq x y z
N MET A 1 -16.31 -2.28 -5.23
CA MET A 1 -14.96 -1.79 -5.59
C MET A 1 -14.69 -0.51 -4.84
N LYS A 2 -13.60 -0.46 -4.07
CA LYS A 2 -13.10 0.74 -3.40
C LYS A 2 -11.71 1.09 -3.92
N ILE A 3 -11.47 2.37 -4.18
CA ILE A 3 -10.15 2.87 -4.56
C ILE A 3 -9.47 3.41 -3.30
N LEU A 4 -8.32 2.85 -2.97
CA LEU A 4 -7.48 3.28 -1.86
C LEU A 4 -6.53 4.39 -2.34
N ASP A 5 -6.39 5.44 -1.52
CA ASP A 5 -5.31 6.41 -1.68
C ASP A 5 -3.99 5.87 -1.10
N SER A 6 -2.91 6.64 -1.24
CA SER A 6 -1.60 6.29 -0.73
C SER A 6 -1.56 6.12 0.80
N ASP A 7 -2.38 6.85 1.55
CA ASP A 7 -2.37 6.82 3.02
C ASP A 7 -2.99 5.52 3.54
N HIS A 8 -4.09 5.07 2.92
CA HIS A 8 -4.66 3.76 3.16
C HIS A 8 -3.62 2.65 2.89
N CYS A 9 -2.92 2.72 1.75
CA CYS A 9 -1.86 1.76 1.42
C CYS A 9 -0.72 1.77 2.44
N VAL A 10 -0.25 2.95 2.86
CA VAL A 10 0.79 3.07 3.90
C VAL A 10 0.31 2.49 5.22
N ALA A 11 -0.95 2.71 5.60
CA ALA A 11 -1.53 2.13 6.80
C ALA A 11 -1.58 0.60 6.73
N ILE A 12 -1.97 0.02 5.59
CA ILE A 12 -1.94 -1.43 5.35
C ILE A 12 -0.52 -1.99 5.45
N LEU A 13 0.44 -1.41 4.73
CA LEU A 13 1.84 -1.87 4.71
C LEU A 13 2.53 -1.77 6.07
N ARG A 14 2.01 -0.92 6.97
CA ARG A 14 2.47 -0.76 8.35
C ARG A 14 1.67 -1.58 9.35
N GLY A 15 0.69 -2.38 8.92
CA GLY A 15 -0.19 -3.15 9.79
C GLY A 15 -1.09 -2.29 10.68
N LYS A 16 -1.34 -1.03 10.29
CA LYS A 16 -2.17 -0.07 11.04
C LYS A 16 -3.62 -0.05 10.58
N LEU A 17 -3.93 -0.63 9.43
CA LEU A 17 -5.29 -0.78 8.93
C LEU A 17 -5.63 -2.27 8.85
N ASN A 18 -6.63 -2.70 9.62
CA ASN A 18 -7.13 -4.07 9.59
C ASN A 18 -8.17 -4.22 8.47
N LEU A 19 -7.94 -5.16 7.56
CA LEU A 19 -8.85 -5.46 6.44
C LEU A 19 -9.87 -6.56 6.76
N GLU A 20 -9.80 -7.21 7.92
CA GLU A 20 -10.73 -8.29 8.34
C GLU A 20 -12.19 -7.82 8.42
N GLN A 21 -12.43 -6.52 8.56
CA GLN A 21 -13.78 -5.94 8.59
C GLN A 21 -14.37 -5.71 7.19
N ILE A 22 -13.59 -5.96 6.14
CA ILE A 22 -14.01 -5.81 4.75
C ILE A 22 -14.44 -7.19 4.22
N SER A 23 -15.49 -7.22 3.41
CA SER A 23 -15.91 -8.47 2.74
C SER A 23 -14.74 -9.08 1.97
N PRO A 24 -14.48 -10.39 2.06
CA PRO A 24 -13.48 -11.07 1.23
C PRO A 24 -13.72 -10.92 -0.28
N THR A 25 -14.94 -10.57 -0.68
CA THR A 25 -15.32 -10.32 -2.07
C THR A 25 -15.30 -8.84 -2.45
N GLU A 26 -14.94 -7.95 -1.53
CA GLU A 26 -14.79 -6.53 -1.85
C GLU A 26 -13.51 -6.32 -2.65
N GLU A 27 -13.66 -5.85 -3.88
CA GLU A 27 -12.51 -5.45 -4.69
C GLU A 27 -11.89 -4.16 -4.15
N LEU A 28 -10.61 -4.22 -3.82
CA LEU A 28 -9.78 -3.07 -3.47
C LEU A 28 -8.82 -2.78 -4.61
N ALA A 29 -8.77 -1.52 -5.04
CA ALA A 29 -7.91 -1.07 -6.13
C ALA A 29 -7.08 0.15 -5.70
N ILE A 30 -5.97 0.39 -6.38
CA ILE A 30 -5.15 1.61 -6.24
C ILE A 30 -4.86 2.18 -7.61
N THR A 31 -4.66 3.49 -7.68
CA THR A 31 -4.28 4.13 -8.94
C THR A 31 -2.78 3.93 -9.23
N ALA A 32 -2.41 3.93 -10.51
CA ALA A 32 -0.99 3.93 -10.92
C ALA A 32 -0.24 5.16 -10.37
N ILE A 33 -0.93 6.28 -10.16
CA ILE A 33 -0.37 7.49 -9.52
C ILE A 33 0.03 7.18 -8.07
N SER A 34 -0.86 6.52 -7.31
CA SER A 34 -0.58 6.09 -5.94
C SER A 34 0.60 5.10 -5.89
N VAL A 35 0.70 4.18 -6.85
CA VAL A 35 1.85 3.26 -6.97
C VAL A 35 3.16 4.02 -7.16
N GLY A 36 3.18 5.02 -8.05
CA GLY A 36 4.34 5.88 -8.27
C GLY A 36 4.76 6.62 -7.01
N ALA A 37 3.80 7.22 -6.29
CA ALA A 37 4.04 7.92 -5.04
C ALA A 37 4.62 7.01 -3.94
N LEU A 38 4.05 5.80 -3.78
CA LEU A 38 4.52 4.80 -2.81
C LEU A 38 5.94 4.33 -3.12
N THR A 39 6.22 4.02 -4.38
CA THR A 39 7.55 3.60 -4.85
C THR A 39 8.58 4.70 -4.62
N HIS A 40 8.25 5.94 -4.98
CA HIS A 40 9.11 7.09 -4.73
C HIS A 40 9.39 7.30 -3.23
N GLY A 41 8.35 7.21 -2.39
CA GLY A 41 8.47 7.31 -0.93
C GLY A 41 9.33 6.20 -0.33
N ALA A 42 9.20 4.96 -0.81
CA ALA A 42 10.01 3.83 -0.39
C ALA A 42 11.49 4.05 -0.71
N HIS A 43 11.83 4.46 -1.94
CA HIS A 43 13.20 4.77 -2.36
C HIS A 43 13.84 5.89 -1.51
N LYS A 44 13.06 6.93 -1.15
CA LYS A 44 13.56 8.06 -0.34
C LYS A 44 13.71 7.72 1.15
N SER A 45 13.13 6.62 1.62
CA SER A 45 13.10 6.29 3.04
C SER A 45 14.45 5.80 3.56
N ALA A 46 14.70 5.97 4.87
CA ALA A 46 15.89 5.45 5.53
C ALA A 46 16.00 3.91 5.50
N ARG A 47 14.88 3.21 5.23
CA ARG A 47 14.77 1.75 5.14
C ARG A 47 14.32 1.34 3.72
N ALA A 48 14.97 1.88 2.71
CA ALA A 48 14.56 1.73 1.31
C ALA A 48 14.38 0.26 0.88
N ALA A 49 15.36 -0.59 1.15
CA ALA A 49 15.30 -2.01 0.78
C ALA A 49 14.08 -2.73 1.37
N GLU A 50 13.80 -2.50 2.66
CA GLU A 50 12.66 -3.11 3.35
C GLU A 50 11.32 -2.59 2.83
N ASN A 51 11.21 -1.28 2.62
CA ASN A 51 9.96 -0.68 2.15
C ASN A 51 9.66 -1.03 0.69
N LEU A 52 10.69 -1.18 -0.14
CA LEU A 52 10.54 -1.67 -1.52
C LEU A 52 10.13 -3.15 -1.54
N ALA A 53 10.73 -3.99 -0.69
CA ALA A 53 10.33 -5.39 -0.58
C ALA A 53 8.85 -5.53 -0.21
N ARG A 54 8.33 -4.71 0.71
CA ARG A 54 6.89 -4.67 1.05
C ARG A 54 5.97 -4.28 -0.10
N LEU A 55 6.46 -3.53 -1.10
CA LEU A 55 5.70 -3.16 -2.30
C LEU A 55 5.79 -4.20 -3.42
N MET A 56 6.83 -5.03 -3.43
CA MET A 56 7.14 -5.98 -4.51
C MET A 56 6.82 -7.44 -4.19
N CYS A 57 6.49 -7.78 -2.94
CA CYS A 57 6.06 -9.14 -2.58
C CYS A 57 4.65 -9.41 -3.10
N TYR A 58 4.58 -10.03 -4.29
CA TYR A 58 3.49 -10.91 -4.72
C TYR A 58 3.87 -12.36 -4.41
#